data_AF-A0A7K9KSL3-F1
#
_entry.id   AF-A0A7K9KSL3-F1
#
_cell.length_a   1.000
_cell.length_b   1.000
_cell.length_c   1.000
_cell.angle_alpha   90.00
_cell.angle_beta   90.00
_cell.angle_gamma   90.00
#
_symmetry.space_group_name_H-M   'P 1'
#
loop_
_entity.id
_entity.type
_entity.pdbx_description
1 polymer ?
#
loop_
_entity_poly.entity_id
_entity_poly.type
_entity_poly.pdbx_seq_one_letter_code
_entity_poly.pdbx_strand_id
1 'polypeptide(L)'
;RCQTEYENRDEATKGDETTRKQFHAFVLFLAELYLNLEIKGTKGQVTRAEILQEGLQELLNVLFSNPVDNNLMCAVKLLKLTGSVLEDAWKEKGKNDMEEIIQRIENVVLDANCSRDVKHMLLKVVELRSSNWGRVNETSPHTKATPENDPNYFMNEPIFYTCDGIPFTAADPDYQEKYQELLEREDLFPDYEENGVALSGPGDQYFNDLDNKMDPEIEEAYEKFCLETEHKRKR
;
A
#
# COMPACT_ATOMS: atom_id res chain seq x y z
N ARG A 1 -28.63 -2.01 -6.67
CA ARG A 1 -28.18 -0.91 -5.77
C ARG A 1 -27.04 -0.11 -6.39
N CYS A 2 -25.86 -0.72 -6.66
CA CYS A 2 -24.74 -0.01 -7.31
C CYS A 2 -25.14 0.62 -8.66
N GLN A 3 -25.96 -0.06 -9.45
CA GLN A 3 -26.50 0.45 -10.70
C GLN A 3 -27.23 1.80 -10.56
N THR A 4 -28.02 1.98 -9.50
CA THR A 4 -28.80 3.20 -9.28
C THR A 4 -27.92 4.42 -9.01
N GLU A 5 -26.86 4.25 -8.21
CA GLU A 5 -25.88 5.32 -7.96
C GLU A 5 -25.02 5.59 -9.21
N TYR A 6 -24.70 4.52 -9.94
CA TYR A 6 -23.92 4.59 -11.17
C TYR A 6 -24.62 5.37 -12.30
N GLU A 7 -25.93 5.24 -12.42
CA GLU A 7 -26.74 5.95 -13.43
C GLU A 7 -26.68 7.47 -13.26
N ASN A 8 -26.45 7.97 -12.03
CA ASN A 8 -26.36 9.39 -11.73
C ASN A 8 -24.94 9.98 -11.86
N ARG A 9 -23.95 9.22 -12.36
CA ARG A 9 -22.52 9.61 -12.36
C ARG A 9 -22.21 10.94 -13.04
N ASP A 10 -22.89 11.25 -14.15
CA ASP A 10 -22.63 12.47 -14.92
C ASP A 10 -23.07 13.74 -14.18
N GLU A 11 -24.19 13.66 -13.46
CA GLU A 11 -24.68 14.74 -12.61
C GLU A 11 -23.88 14.83 -11.31
N ALA A 12 -23.55 13.67 -10.72
CA ALA A 12 -22.83 13.60 -9.46
C ALA A 12 -21.41 14.19 -9.54
N THR A 13 -20.72 14.03 -10.67
CA THR A 13 -19.38 14.61 -10.88
C THR A 13 -19.37 16.12 -11.07
N LYS A 14 -20.51 16.71 -11.45
CA LYS A 14 -20.73 18.16 -11.63
C LYS A 14 -21.46 18.80 -10.46
N GLY A 15 -21.99 18.00 -9.55
CA GLY A 15 -22.72 18.44 -8.37
C GLY A 15 -21.87 19.28 -7.41
N ASP A 16 -22.47 19.67 -6.29
CA ASP A 16 -21.78 20.42 -5.25
C ASP A 16 -20.68 19.58 -4.56
N GLU A 17 -19.95 20.19 -3.63
CA GLU A 17 -18.86 19.50 -2.95
C GLU A 17 -19.34 18.25 -2.18
N THR A 18 -20.54 18.32 -1.58
CA THR A 18 -21.12 17.21 -0.80
C THR A 18 -21.49 16.04 -1.71
N THR A 19 -22.19 16.31 -2.82
CA THR A 19 -22.55 15.29 -3.81
C THR A 19 -21.31 14.65 -4.42
N ARG A 20 -20.30 15.44 -4.79
CA ARG A 20 -19.04 14.91 -5.31
C ARG A 20 -18.33 14.01 -4.29
N LYS A 21 -18.26 14.41 -3.02
CA LYS A 21 -17.64 13.58 -1.96
C LYS A 21 -18.34 12.24 -1.80
N GLN A 22 -19.68 12.22 -1.80
CA GLN A 22 -20.45 10.98 -1.74
C GLN A 22 -20.20 10.11 -2.97
N PHE A 23 -20.15 10.72 -4.15
CA PHE A 23 -19.83 10.03 -5.39
C PHE A 23 -18.40 9.46 -5.38
N HIS A 24 -17.41 10.18 -4.87
CA HIS A 24 -16.03 9.68 -4.76
C HIS A 24 -15.95 8.49 -3.80
N ALA A 25 -16.68 8.51 -2.70
CA ALA A 25 -16.78 7.37 -1.79
C ALA A 25 -17.40 6.15 -2.51
N PHE A 26 -18.44 6.36 -3.31
CA PHE A 26 -19.05 5.31 -4.13
C PHE A 26 -18.09 4.73 -5.17
N VAL A 27 -17.33 5.58 -5.87
CA VAL A 27 -16.31 5.16 -6.85
C VAL A 27 -15.26 4.26 -6.19
N LEU A 28 -14.71 4.69 -5.05
CA LEU A 28 -13.70 3.92 -4.32
C LEU A 28 -14.28 2.63 -3.73
N PHE A 29 -15.54 2.66 -3.29
CA PHE A 29 -16.24 1.44 -2.88
C PHE A 29 -16.37 0.44 -4.04
N LEU A 30 -16.71 0.88 -5.25
CA LEU A 30 -16.76 -0.01 -6.41
C LEU A 30 -15.38 -0.55 -6.80
N ALA A 31 -14.33 0.23 -6.60
CA ALA A 31 -12.95 -0.18 -6.81
C ALA A 31 -12.58 -1.35 -5.88
N GLU A 32 -12.84 -1.19 -4.59
CA GLU A 32 -12.65 -2.24 -3.59
C GLU A 32 -13.53 -3.45 -3.88
N LEU A 33 -14.80 -3.22 -4.26
CA LEU A 33 -15.70 -4.32 -4.62
C LEU A 33 -15.17 -5.10 -5.83
N TYR A 34 -14.61 -4.43 -6.84
CA TYR A 34 -14.00 -5.11 -7.99
C TYR A 34 -12.81 -5.99 -7.60
N LEU A 35 -11.97 -5.53 -6.67
CA LEU A 35 -10.81 -6.29 -6.22
C LEU A 35 -11.19 -7.50 -5.37
N ASN A 36 -12.19 -7.34 -4.51
CA ASN A 36 -12.52 -8.31 -3.47
C ASN A 36 -13.70 -9.24 -3.84
N LEU A 37 -14.54 -8.87 -4.82
CA LEU A 37 -15.69 -9.70 -5.21
C LEU A 37 -15.27 -10.83 -6.15
N GLU A 38 -15.22 -12.03 -5.59
CA GLU A 38 -14.95 -13.26 -6.30
C GLU A 38 -16.25 -13.94 -6.77
N ILE A 39 -16.37 -14.16 -8.08
CA ILE A 39 -17.46 -14.93 -8.68
C ILE A 39 -16.95 -16.33 -8.99
N LYS A 40 -17.49 -17.31 -8.28
CA LYS A 40 -17.20 -18.74 -8.50
C LYS A 40 -18.05 -19.26 -9.66
N GLY A 41 -17.38 -19.68 -10.72
CA GLY A 41 -18.00 -20.35 -11.86
C GLY A 41 -18.32 -21.82 -11.56
N THR A 42 -19.08 -22.45 -12.44
CA THR A 42 -19.52 -23.86 -12.33
C THR A 42 -18.36 -24.87 -12.30
N LYS A 43 -17.18 -24.48 -12.79
CA LYS A 43 -15.97 -25.31 -12.85
C LYS A 43 -14.97 -25.02 -11.71
N GLY A 44 -15.38 -24.26 -10.69
CA GLY A 44 -14.49 -23.84 -9.60
C GLY A 44 -13.53 -22.70 -9.96
N GLN A 45 -13.57 -22.20 -11.20
CA GLN A 45 -12.84 -20.99 -11.59
C GLN A 45 -13.36 -19.79 -10.78
N VAL A 46 -12.43 -19.01 -10.24
CA VAL A 46 -12.75 -17.73 -9.59
C VAL A 46 -12.46 -16.62 -10.58
N THR A 47 -13.44 -15.77 -10.82
CA THR A 47 -13.35 -14.66 -11.77
C THR A 47 -13.87 -13.37 -11.13
N ARG A 48 -13.34 -12.23 -11.57
CA ARG A 48 -13.85 -10.91 -11.16
C ARG A 48 -15.09 -10.53 -11.96
N ALA A 49 -15.92 -9.67 -11.40
CA ALA A 49 -17.12 -9.18 -12.05
C ALA A 49 -16.76 -8.27 -13.24
N GLU A 50 -16.99 -8.74 -14.46
CA GLU A 50 -16.73 -7.98 -15.69
C GLU A 50 -17.52 -6.67 -15.76
N ILE A 51 -18.77 -6.67 -15.29
CA ILE A 51 -19.60 -5.46 -15.21
C ILE A 51 -18.97 -4.37 -14.33
N LEU A 52 -18.20 -4.73 -13.31
CA LEU A 52 -17.48 -3.76 -12.49
C LEU A 52 -16.24 -3.23 -13.21
N GLN A 53 -15.54 -4.06 -13.98
CA GLN A 53 -14.42 -3.62 -14.81
C GLN A 53 -14.87 -2.53 -15.81
N GLU A 54 -15.97 -2.77 -16.52
CA GLU A 54 -16.55 -1.80 -17.46
C GLU A 54 -17.04 -0.54 -16.74
N GLY A 55 -17.71 -0.71 -15.59
CA GLY A 55 -18.14 0.41 -14.76
C GLY A 55 -16.98 1.30 -14.28
N LEU A 56 -15.86 0.72 -13.83
CA LEU A 56 -14.69 1.48 -13.39
C LEU A 56 -14.05 2.27 -14.54
N GLN A 57 -14.02 1.70 -15.74
CA GLN A 57 -13.55 2.40 -16.94
C GLN A 57 -14.39 3.65 -17.22
N GLU A 58 -15.72 3.52 -17.22
CA GLU A 58 -16.62 4.64 -17.43
C GLU A 58 -16.50 5.69 -16.32
N LEU A 59 -16.37 5.28 -15.06
CA LEU A 59 -16.19 6.19 -13.95
C LEU A 59 -14.88 7.00 -14.07
N LEU A 60 -13.77 6.37 -14.48
CA LEU A 60 -12.53 7.09 -14.82
C LEU A 60 -12.78 8.13 -15.91
N ASN A 61 -13.47 7.75 -16.99
CA ASN A 61 -13.78 8.66 -18.10
C ASN A 61 -14.61 9.86 -17.65
N VAL A 62 -15.63 9.66 -16.81
CA VAL A 62 -16.48 10.74 -16.30
C VAL A 62 -15.69 11.66 -15.35
N LEU A 63 -14.82 11.11 -14.50
CA LEU A 63 -13.94 11.90 -13.62
C LEU A 63 -12.97 12.77 -14.43
N PHE A 64 -12.31 12.23 -15.46
CA PHE A 64 -11.40 13.00 -16.31
C PHE A 64 -12.11 14.02 -17.20
N SER A 65 -13.35 13.75 -17.59
CA SER A 65 -14.16 14.69 -18.39
C SER A 65 -14.64 15.90 -17.56
N ASN A 66 -14.56 15.83 -16.23
CA ASN A 66 -14.88 16.91 -15.31
C ASN A 66 -13.68 17.23 -14.39
N PRO A 67 -12.60 17.84 -14.93
CA PRO A 67 -11.27 17.86 -14.30
C PRO A 67 -11.13 18.93 -13.20
N VAL A 68 -11.97 18.84 -12.17
CA VAL A 68 -11.79 19.57 -10.91
C VAL A 68 -10.91 18.75 -9.96
N ASP A 69 -10.13 19.43 -9.12
CA ASP A 69 -9.13 18.80 -8.25
C ASP A 69 -9.64 17.56 -7.49
N ASN A 70 -10.82 17.62 -6.87
CA ASN A 70 -11.36 16.50 -6.12
C ASN A 70 -11.71 15.29 -7.00
N ASN A 71 -12.22 15.52 -8.22
CA ASN A 71 -12.50 14.44 -9.17
C ASN A 71 -11.20 13.78 -9.64
N LEU A 72 -10.18 14.58 -9.94
CA LEU A 72 -8.87 14.09 -10.36
C LEU A 72 -8.16 13.33 -9.23
N MET A 73 -8.25 13.81 -7.99
CA MET A 73 -7.74 13.07 -6.83
C MET A 73 -8.45 11.73 -6.64
N CYS A 74 -9.76 11.67 -6.87
CA CYS A 74 -10.50 10.41 -6.85
C CYS A 74 -10.02 9.44 -7.94
N ALA A 75 -9.83 9.94 -9.18
CA ALA A 75 -9.30 9.14 -10.29
C ALA A 75 -7.89 8.61 -10.01
N VAL A 76 -7.01 9.44 -9.44
CA VAL A 76 -5.66 9.03 -9.00
C VAL A 76 -5.75 7.91 -7.96
N LYS A 77 -6.60 8.05 -6.94
CA LYS A 77 -6.78 7.00 -5.92
C LYS A 77 -7.30 5.70 -6.52
N LEU A 78 -8.28 5.79 -7.41
CA LEU A 78 -8.83 4.63 -8.14
C LEU A 78 -7.76 3.90 -8.95
N LEU A 79 -6.94 4.64 -9.72
CA LEU A 79 -5.85 4.05 -10.52
C LEU A 79 -4.74 3.46 -9.66
N LYS A 80 -4.38 4.09 -8.55
CA LYS A 80 -3.41 3.50 -7.62
C LYS A 80 -3.91 2.19 -7.00
N LEU A 81 -5.21 2.11 -6.72
CA LEU A 81 -5.83 0.92 -6.12
C LEU A 81 -6.00 -0.22 -7.15
N THR A 82 -6.47 0.11 -8.36
CA THR A 82 -6.95 -0.91 -9.33
C THR A 82 -6.16 -0.95 -10.63
N GLY A 83 -5.29 0.03 -10.89
CA GLY A 83 -4.68 0.25 -12.20
C GLY A 83 -3.92 -0.96 -12.75
N SER A 84 -3.13 -1.62 -11.90
CA SER A 84 -2.38 -2.80 -12.31
C SER A 84 -3.29 -3.98 -12.68
N VAL A 85 -4.36 -4.22 -11.91
CA VAL A 85 -5.33 -5.30 -12.14
C VAL A 85 -6.20 -5.01 -13.36
N LEU A 86 -6.63 -3.76 -13.54
CA LEU A 86 -7.38 -3.33 -14.72
C LEU A 86 -6.54 -3.45 -15.99
N GLU A 87 -5.27 -3.04 -15.96
CA GLU A 87 -4.37 -3.14 -17.10
C GLU A 87 -4.17 -4.58 -17.55
N ASP A 88 -3.93 -5.51 -16.62
CA ASP A 88 -3.83 -6.93 -16.94
C ASP A 88 -5.13 -7.46 -17.57
N ALA A 89 -6.27 -7.16 -16.94
CA ALA A 89 -7.58 -7.63 -17.41
C ALA A 89 -7.97 -7.06 -18.78
N TRP A 90 -7.54 -5.83 -19.11
CA TRP A 90 -7.74 -5.25 -20.44
C TRP A 90 -6.79 -5.85 -21.48
N LYS A 91 -5.51 -6.05 -21.12
CA LYS A 91 -4.51 -6.69 -22.00
C LYS A 91 -4.90 -8.12 -22.34
N GLU A 92 -5.38 -8.91 -21.38
CA GLU A 92 -5.87 -10.27 -21.60
C GLU A 92 -7.03 -10.31 -22.62
N LYS A 93 -7.85 -9.26 -22.65
CA LYS A 93 -8.95 -9.08 -23.61
C LYS A 93 -8.54 -8.38 -24.91
N GLY A 94 -7.26 -8.02 -25.06
CA GLY A 94 -6.76 -7.28 -26.22
C GLY A 94 -7.29 -5.85 -26.33
N LYS A 95 -7.77 -5.26 -25.22
CA LYS A 95 -8.22 -3.87 -25.17
C LYS A 95 -7.07 -2.93 -24.80
N ASN A 96 -7.14 -1.71 -25.33
CA ASN A 96 -6.18 -0.62 -25.14
C ASN A 96 -6.69 0.45 -24.15
N ASP A 97 -7.64 0.09 -23.28
CA ASP A 97 -8.32 1.05 -22.41
C ASP A 97 -7.33 1.79 -21.48
N MET A 98 -6.26 1.12 -21.02
CA MET A 98 -5.25 1.77 -20.18
C MET A 98 -4.46 2.83 -20.95
N GLU A 99 -4.11 2.59 -22.22
CA GLU A 99 -3.49 3.60 -23.09
C GLU A 99 -4.39 4.82 -23.25
N GLU A 100 -5.70 4.61 -23.45
CA GLU A 100 -6.67 5.69 -23.57
C GLU A 100 -6.79 6.50 -22.28
N ILE A 101 -6.78 5.83 -21.12
CA ILE A 101 -6.80 6.50 -19.81
C ILE A 101 -5.54 7.34 -19.61
N ILE A 102 -4.35 6.84 -19.96
CA ILE A 102 -3.10 7.59 -19.85
C ILE A 102 -3.11 8.81 -20.78
N GLN A 103 -3.59 8.65 -22.02
CA GLN A 103 -3.72 9.78 -22.94
C GLN A 103 -4.64 10.86 -22.38
N ARG A 104 -5.74 10.47 -21.71
CA ARG A 104 -6.63 11.43 -21.02
C ARG A 104 -5.92 12.14 -19.87
N ILE A 105 -5.11 11.44 -19.09
CA ILE A 105 -4.29 12.04 -18.03
C ILE A 105 -3.35 13.10 -18.61
N GLU A 106 -2.64 12.79 -19.69
CA GLU A 106 -1.75 13.72 -20.36
C GLU A 106 -2.50 14.98 -20.84
N ASN A 107 -3.66 14.81 -21.48
CA ASN A 107 -4.49 15.92 -21.93
C ASN A 107 -4.95 16.80 -20.75
N VAL A 108 -5.36 16.20 -19.64
CA VAL A 108 -5.74 16.95 -18.43
C VAL A 108 -4.55 17.73 -17.87
N VAL A 109 -3.36 17.15 -17.83
CA VAL A 109 -2.15 17.83 -17.35
C VAL A 109 -1.82 19.05 -18.22
N LEU A 110 -1.98 18.94 -19.54
CA LEU A 110 -1.74 20.03 -20.49
C LEU A 110 -2.81 21.12 -20.42
N ASP A 111 -4.09 20.73 -20.49
CA ASP A 111 -5.17 21.64 -20.84
C ASP A 111 -6.05 22.07 -19.66
N ALA A 112 -6.14 21.27 -18.60
CA ALA A 112 -7.04 21.56 -17.49
C ALA A 112 -6.46 22.60 -16.53
N ASN A 113 -7.34 23.46 -16.00
CA ASN A 113 -7.02 24.44 -14.97
C ASN A 113 -7.18 23.84 -13.55
N CYS A 114 -6.47 22.74 -13.29
CA CYS A 114 -6.38 22.11 -11.97
C CYS A 114 -5.08 22.49 -11.26
N SER A 115 -5.02 22.29 -9.95
CA SER A 115 -3.85 22.67 -9.15
C SER A 115 -2.57 21.94 -9.56
N ARG A 116 -1.43 22.60 -9.34
CA ARG A 116 -0.11 22.06 -9.65
C ARG A 116 0.15 20.73 -8.96
N ASP A 117 -0.29 20.57 -7.71
CA ASP A 117 -0.09 19.34 -6.94
C ASP A 117 -0.91 18.19 -7.53
N VAL A 118 -2.13 18.45 -7.99
CA VAL A 118 -2.95 17.46 -8.71
C VAL A 118 -2.31 17.05 -10.04
N LYS A 119 -1.78 18.01 -10.81
CA LYS A 119 -1.01 17.69 -12.02
C LYS A 119 0.21 16.83 -11.71
N HIS A 120 0.91 17.11 -10.61
CA HIS A 120 2.04 16.29 -10.18
C HIS A 120 1.62 14.87 -9.79
N MET A 121 0.51 14.72 -9.05
CA MET A 121 -0.06 13.42 -8.71
C MET A 121 -0.43 12.60 -9.96
N LEU A 122 -1.01 13.25 -10.97
CA LEU A 122 -1.32 12.62 -12.26
C LEU A 122 -0.08 12.13 -13.00
N LEU A 123 0.96 12.97 -13.08
CA LEU A 123 2.25 12.57 -13.67
C LEU A 123 2.88 11.38 -12.92
N LYS A 124 2.74 11.32 -11.59
CA LYS A 124 3.20 10.18 -10.80
C LYS A 124 2.44 8.89 -11.10
N VAL A 125 1.18 8.96 -11.50
CA VAL A 125 0.44 7.77 -11.99
C VAL A 125 0.99 7.31 -13.34
N VAL A 126 1.32 8.23 -14.25
CA VAL A 126 1.95 7.89 -15.54
C VAL A 126 3.32 7.24 -15.33
N GLU A 127 4.14 7.78 -14.42
CA GLU A 127 5.42 7.20 -14.03
C GLU A 127 5.24 5.80 -13.41
N LEU A 128 4.29 5.66 -12.50
CA LEU A 128 3.96 4.38 -11.87
C LEU A 128 3.59 3.32 -12.93
N ARG A 129 2.74 3.68 -13.90
CA ARG A 129 2.41 2.80 -15.02
C ARG A 129 3.64 2.42 -15.83
N SER A 130 4.49 3.40 -16.18
CA SER A 130 5.72 3.13 -16.95
C SER A 130 6.68 2.19 -16.22
N SER A 131 6.60 2.16 -14.89
CA SER A 131 7.34 1.25 -14.01
C SER A 131 6.57 -0.04 -13.71
N ASN A 132 5.68 -0.47 -14.61
CA ASN A 132 4.83 -1.66 -14.47
C ASN A 132 4.07 -1.70 -13.13
N TRP A 133 3.53 -0.55 -12.71
CA TRP A 133 2.85 -0.36 -11.43
C TRP A 133 3.69 -0.68 -10.18
N GLY A 134 5.02 -0.65 -10.30
CA GLY A 134 5.93 -1.01 -9.22
C GLY A 134 6.13 -2.52 -9.04
N ARG A 135 5.62 -3.34 -9.96
CA ARG A 135 5.87 -4.79 -9.95
C ARG A 135 7.29 -5.07 -10.44
N VAL A 136 8.07 -5.77 -9.64
CA VAL A 136 9.40 -6.24 -10.04
C VAL A 136 9.21 -7.37 -11.05
N ASN A 137 9.87 -7.27 -12.22
CA ASN A 137 9.86 -8.37 -13.18
C ASN A 137 10.52 -9.59 -12.52
N GLU A 138 9.76 -10.66 -12.29
CA GLU A 138 10.30 -12.00 -12.02
C GLU A 138 10.94 -12.56 -13.31
N THR A 139 11.93 -11.88 -13.87
CA THR A 139 12.68 -12.35 -15.05
C THR A 139 14.00 -13.01 -14.69
N SER A 140 14.24 -13.32 -13.42
CA SER A 140 15.13 -14.42 -13.09
C SER A 140 14.24 -15.59 -12.68
N PRO A 141 14.40 -16.80 -13.25
CA PRO A 141 13.97 -17.98 -12.51
C PRO A 141 14.58 -17.80 -11.11
N HIS A 142 13.78 -18.00 -10.08
CA HIS A 142 14.32 -18.29 -8.77
C HIS A 142 15.19 -19.54 -8.95
N THR A 143 16.45 -19.35 -9.38
CA THR A 143 17.54 -20.17 -8.90
C THR A 143 17.45 -19.92 -7.42
N LYS A 144 16.74 -20.80 -6.71
CA LYS A 144 16.93 -20.94 -5.28
C LYS A 144 18.44 -21.03 -5.19
N ALA A 145 19.10 -19.96 -4.74
CA ALA A 145 20.48 -20.03 -4.34
C ALA A 145 20.45 -20.96 -3.14
N THR A 146 20.47 -22.26 -3.43
CA THR A 146 20.74 -23.27 -2.43
C THR A 146 22.13 -22.94 -1.89
N PRO A 147 22.33 -23.01 -0.56
CA PRO A 147 23.56 -22.57 0.11
C PRO A 147 24.85 -23.06 -0.55
N GLU A 148 24.80 -24.21 -1.23
CA GLU A 148 25.94 -24.86 -1.88
C GLU A 148 26.52 -24.14 -3.11
N ASN A 149 25.78 -23.23 -3.77
CA ASN A 149 26.19 -22.71 -5.09
C ASN A 149 26.54 -21.21 -5.14
N ASP A 150 26.39 -20.46 -4.06
CA ASP A 150 26.77 -19.04 -4.02
C ASP A 150 27.98 -18.83 -3.09
N PRO A 151 29.16 -18.45 -3.61
CA PRO A 151 30.33 -18.12 -2.81
C PRO A 151 30.09 -16.97 -1.82
N ASN A 152 29.08 -16.13 -2.06
CA ASN A 152 28.69 -14.99 -1.23
C ASN A 152 27.50 -15.27 -0.32
N TYR A 153 27.01 -16.52 -0.22
CA TYR A 153 25.90 -16.87 0.66
C TYR A 153 26.15 -16.41 2.11
N PHE A 154 27.35 -16.66 2.62
CA PHE A 154 27.80 -16.23 3.96
C PHE A 154 27.86 -14.70 4.15
N MET A 155 28.00 -13.92 3.07
CA MET A 155 28.09 -12.45 3.16
C MET A 155 26.72 -11.78 3.33
N ASN A 156 25.63 -12.52 3.07
CA ASN A 156 24.26 -12.01 3.14
C ASN A 156 23.49 -12.53 4.36
N GLU A 157 24.12 -13.34 5.22
CA GLU A 157 23.48 -13.84 6.42
C GLU A 157 23.46 -12.79 7.53
N PRO A 158 22.38 -12.72 8.33
CA PRO A 158 22.31 -11.82 9.47
C PRO A 158 23.44 -12.12 10.47
N ILE A 159 24.03 -11.05 11.02
CA ILE A 159 24.95 -11.16 12.16
C ILE A 159 24.11 -11.17 13.43
N PHE A 160 24.19 -12.25 14.20
CA PHE A 160 23.50 -12.36 15.48
C PHE A 160 24.45 -11.98 16.61
N TYR A 161 23.90 -11.58 17.75
CA TYR A 161 24.67 -11.24 18.93
C TYR A 161 24.26 -12.14 20.08
N THR A 162 25.25 -12.64 20.83
CA THR A 162 24.98 -13.31 22.10
C THR A 162 24.48 -12.32 23.15
N CYS A 163 24.00 -12.82 24.29
CA CYS A 163 23.58 -12.00 25.43
C CYS A 163 24.67 -11.03 25.94
N ASP A 164 25.94 -11.39 25.73
CA ASP A 164 27.11 -10.57 26.09
C ASP A 164 27.48 -9.55 24.99
N GLY A 165 26.68 -9.44 23.93
CA GLY A 165 26.91 -8.53 22.81
C GLY A 165 28.02 -8.98 21.87
N ILE A 166 28.39 -10.27 21.88
CA ILE A 166 29.43 -10.81 21.00
C ILE A 166 28.78 -11.23 19.67
N PRO A 167 29.22 -10.68 18.53
CA PRO A 167 28.69 -11.08 17.24
C PRO A 167 29.10 -12.51 16.90
N PHE A 168 28.18 -13.27 16.30
CA PHE A 168 28.43 -14.58 15.73
C PHE A 168 27.67 -14.73 14.40
N THR A 169 28.20 -15.56 13.51
CA THR A 169 27.80 -15.72 12.11
C THR A 169 27.81 -17.20 11.73
N ALA A 170 27.19 -17.62 10.62
CA ALA A 170 27.21 -19.05 10.26
C ALA A 170 28.59 -19.59 9.84
N ALA A 171 29.61 -18.74 9.76
CA ALA A 171 31.00 -19.17 9.64
C ALA A 171 31.58 -19.69 10.98
N ASP A 172 30.93 -19.39 12.11
CA ASP A 172 31.41 -19.79 13.43
C ASP A 172 31.06 -21.26 13.75
N PRO A 173 31.99 -22.05 14.32
CA PRO A 173 31.76 -23.47 14.61
C PRO A 173 30.61 -23.74 15.58
N ASP A 174 30.26 -22.76 16.41
CA ASP A 174 29.23 -22.83 17.44
C ASP A 174 27.94 -22.07 17.06
N TYR A 175 27.81 -21.63 15.81
CA TYR A 175 26.65 -20.87 15.34
C TYR A 175 25.33 -21.59 15.61
N GLN A 176 25.26 -22.88 15.28
CA GLN A 176 24.03 -23.67 15.39
C GLN A 176 23.57 -23.82 16.84
N GLU A 177 24.52 -23.97 17.77
CA GLU A 177 24.24 -24.10 19.21
C GLU A 177 23.72 -22.77 19.78
N LYS A 178 24.39 -21.66 19.47
CA LYS A 178 23.98 -20.31 19.89
C LYS A 178 22.65 -19.87 19.28
N TYR A 179 22.41 -20.21 18.01
CA TYR A 179 21.16 -19.90 17.34
C TYR A 179 19.99 -20.68 17.95
N GLN A 180 20.22 -21.95 18.30
CA GLN A 180 19.24 -22.77 18.99
C GLN A 180 18.93 -22.24 20.40
N GLU A 181 19.94 -21.80 21.14
CA GLU A 181 19.77 -21.15 22.46
C GLU A 181 18.93 -19.87 22.38
N LEU A 182 19.11 -19.06 21.31
CA LEU A 182 18.29 -17.87 21.07
C LEU A 182 16.82 -18.22 20.83
N LEU A 183 16.54 -19.21 19.98
CA LEU A 183 15.17 -19.66 19.69
C LEU A 183 14.47 -20.22 20.94
N GLU A 184 15.18 -21.05 21.72
CA GLU A 184 14.66 -21.62 22.96
C GLU A 184 14.37 -20.56 24.04
N ARG A 185 15.04 -19.41 23.99
CA ARG A 185 14.78 -18.27 24.88
C ARG A 185 13.59 -17.42 24.43
N GLU A 186 13.30 -17.37 23.13
CA GLU A 186 12.21 -16.58 22.55
C GLU A 186 10.83 -17.19 22.88
N ASP A 187 10.75 -18.52 23.04
CA ASP A 187 9.58 -19.26 23.55
C ASP A 187 9.16 -18.90 25.00
N LEU A 188 9.93 -18.06 25.71
CA LEU A 188 9.63 -17.61 27.08
C LEU A 188 8.77 -16.34 27.12
N PHE A 189 8.57 -15.66 25.98
CA PHE A 189 7.66 -14.53 25.86
C PHE A 189 6.36 -15.00 25.20
N PRO A 190 5.19 -14.89 25.85
CA PRO A 190 3.93 -15.28 25.21
C PRO A 190 3.70 -14.42 23.97
N ASP A 191 3.42 -15.08 22.85
CA ASP A 191 3.19 -14.52 21.52
C ASP A 191 2.52 -13.15 21.56
N TYR A 192 3.32 -12.10 21.33
CA TYR A 192 2.78 -10.85 20.83
C TYR A 192 2.51 -11.11 19.35
N GLU A 193 1.28 -11.53 19.03
CA GLU A 193 0.81 -11.63 17.65
C GLU A 193 0.89 -10.25 16.96
N GLU A 194 2.02 -9.98 16.34
CA GLU A 194 2.16 -8.95 15.31
C GLU A 194 1.52 -9.46 14.04
N ASN A 195 0.18 -9.46 14.00
CA ASN A 195 -0.65 -9.24 12.80
C ASN A 195 -2.13 -9.29 13.18
N GLY A 196 -2.84 -8.21 12.90
CA GLY A 196 -4.19 -7.97 13.39
C GLY A 196 -5.28 -8.92 12.90
N VAL A 197 -6.26 -9.05 13.80
CA VAL A 197 -7.69 -9.38 13.60
C VAL A 197 -8.10 -10.84 13.81
N ALA A 198 -8.43 -11.18 15.07
CA ALA A 198 -9.75 -11.70 15.45
C ALA A 198 -9.96 -11.73 16.99
N LEU A 199 -10.29 -10.60 17.61
CA LEU A 199 -10.93 -10.60 18.93
C LEU A 199 -12.44 -10.44 18.78
N SER A 200 -13.13 -11.58 18.75
CA SER A 200 -14.55 -11.67 19.09
C SER A 200 -14.70 -12.46 20.39
N GLY A 201 -14.78 -11.75 21.52
CA GLY A 201 -15.06 -12.33 22.84
C GLY A 201 -14.82 -11.34 23.98
N PRO A 202 -15.72 -11.26 24.99
CA PRO A 202 -16.04 -10.01 25.68
C PRO A 202 -15.07 -9.69 26.83
N GLY A 203 -14.44 -8.51 26.76
CA GLY A 203 -13.49 -8.05 27.77
C GLY A 203 -13.07 -6.61 27.54
N ASP A 204 -14.06 -5.71 27.46
CA ASP A 204 -13.85 -4.28 27.70
C ASP A 204 -13.06 -4.09 29.01
N GLN A 205 -11.91 -3.39 28.98
CA GLN A 205 -11.52 -2.35 29.97
C GLN A 205 -10.07 -1.82 29.93
N TYR A 206 -9.17 -2.29 29.06
CA TYR A 206 -7.75 -1.92 29.18
C TYR A 206 -7.25 -0.69 28.37
N PHE A 207 -8.14 0.10 27.76
CA PHE A 207 -7.73 1.26 26.95
C PHE A 207 -8.14 2.64 27.50
N ASN A 208 -8.51 2.74 28.78
CA ASN A 208 -8.94 4.03 29.35
C ASN A 208 -8.07 4.62 30.47
N ASP A 209 -6.96 3.99 30.89
CA ASP A 209 -6.12 4.54 31.98
C ASP A 209 -4.61 4.30 31.77
N LEU A 210 -4.02 4.85 30.69
CA LEU A 210 -2.59 5.16 30.70
C LEU A 210 -2.43 6.66 30.50
N ASP A 211 -2.24 7.32 31.65
CA ASP A 211 -1.81 8.69 31.79
C ASP A 211 -0.75 9.05 30.75
N ASN A 212 -1.01 10.14 30.03
CA ASN A 212 -0.11 10.77 29.09
C ASN A 212 1.01 11.53 29.82
N LYS A 213 1.65 10.88 30.81
CA LYS A 213 2.70 11.45 31.65
C LYS A 213 4.02 10.78 31.28
N MET A 214 4.88 11.54 30.61
CA MET A 214 6.25 11.14 30.33
C MET A 214 6.95 10.73 31.64
N ASP A 215 7.77 9.68 31.60
CA ASP A 215 8.59 9.30 32.74
C ASP A 215 9.57 10.44 33.08
N PRO A 216 9.71 10.83 34.37
CA PRO A 216 10.52 11.98 34.76
C PRO A 216 12.02 11.81 34.43
N GLU A 217 12.54 10.58 34.38
CA GLU A 217 13.93 10.32 33.97
C GLU A 217 14.12 10.57 32.48
N ILE A 218 13.13 10.20 31.66
CA ILE A 218 13.14 10.41 30.21
C ILE A 218 12.98 11.90 29.87
N GLU A 219 12.14 12.62 30.62
CA GLU A 219 11.95 14.06 30.47
C GLU A 219 13.24 14.84 30.80
N GLU A 220 13.91 14.51 31.90
CA GLU A 220 15.18 15.15 32.27
C GLU A 220 16.30 14.87 31.25
N ALA A 221 16.39 13.64 30.75
CA ALA A 221 17.37 13.28 29.72
C ALA A 221 17.16 14.07 28.42
N TYR A 222 15.90 14.27 28.04
CA TYR A 222 15.54 15.05 26.85
C TYR A 222 15.88 16.54 27.01
N GLU A 223 15.57 17.14 28.15
CA GLU A 223 15.92 18.54 28.43
C GLU A 223 17.43 18.77 28.40
N LYS A 224 18.19 17.86 29.02
CA LYS A 224 19.66 17.92 29.03
C LYS A 224 20.24 17.87 27.61
N PHE A 225 19.71 16.99 26.76
CA PHE A 225 20.10 16.90 25.36
C PHE A 225 19.82 18.20 24.58
N CYS A 226 18.67 18.82 24.79
CA CYS A 226 18.30 20.09 24.15
C CYS A 226 19.26 21.22 24.57
N LEU A 227 19.62 21.30 25.85
CA LEU A 227 20.56 22.30 26.35
C LEU A 227 21.98 22.08 25.82
N GLU A 228 22.44 20.83 25.72
CA GLU A 228 23.78 20.52 25.23
C GLU A 228 23.93 20.82 23.73
N THR A 229 22.89 20.54 22.94
CA THR A 229 22.86 20.85 21.51
C THR A 229 22.81 22.37 21.25
N GLU A 230 22.09 23.13 22.07
CA GLU A 230 22.12 24.60 22.01
C GLU A 230 23.48 25.19 22.40
N HIS A 231 24.13 24.66 23.45
CA HIS A 231 25.46 25.11 23.85
C HIS A 231 26.52 24.81 22.80
N LYS A 232 26.41 23.68 22.08
CA LYS A 232 27.27 23.36 20.93
C LYS A 232 27.03 24.27 19.73
N ARG A 233 25.81 24.79 19.51
CA ARG A 233 25.53 25.77 18.44
C ARG A 233 26.00 27.19 18.74
N LYS A 234 26.19 27.54 20.02
CA LYS A 234 26.58 28.89 20.47
C LYS A 234 28.09 29.04 20.74
N ARG A 235 28.90 27.99 20.52
CA ARG A 235 30.37 28.04 20.57
C ARG A 235 30.96 28.06 19.17
#